data_AF-A0A182QY42-F1
#
_entry.id   AF-A0A182QY42-F1
#
_cell.length_a   1.000
_cell.length_b   1.000
_cell.length_c   1.000
_cell.angle_alpha   90.00
_cell.angle_beta   90.00
_cell.angle_gamma   90.00
#
_symmetry.space_group_name_H-M   'P 1'
#
loop_
_entity.id
_entity.type
_entity.pdbx_description
1 polymer ?
#
loop_
_entity_poly.entity_id
_entity_poly.type
_entity_poly.pdbx_seq_one_letter_code
_entity_poly.pdbx_strand_id
1 'polypeptide(L)'
;MEYQCGGSIVDERTIVTAAHCVTNLNGAISRRLISVRVGHTNLKEQNEYTQAHEVESLIVYPGFGKNSIANDIALIKLTNSIAMSNYVQPVCLWTMANELHSIVGQNGTTVGFGLMENDVQSDRLKQALVGIVDPLVCISSYRQVYGTHLTTEMFCGKGQHGVSACNGDSGGGMFLNVGGRWFLRGLVSFIPERDKTNLCDSTQHTVYTDVAKYVGWMRQYVDERVLPDESAIEVDYEEKMRLFDFATCGELQATNARYDRFPPWTGLVHASSNLLDTDRSCLVTLVSQSYAIGPAHCFPNDGVR
;
A
#
# COMPACT_ATOMS: atom_id res chain seq x y z
N MET A 1 -4.68 -30.80 5.45
CA MET A 1 -4.71 -29.34 5.37
C MET A 1 -3.64 -28.91 4.39
N GLU A 2 -3.99 -28.04 3.45
CA GLU A 2 -3.12 -27.56 2.37
C GLU A 2 -2.92 -26.05 2.54
N TYR A 3 -1.76 -25.54 2.13
CA TYR A 3 -1.47 -24.11 2.17
C TYR A 3 -2.22 -23.38 1.03
N GLN A 4 -2.94 -22.31 1.37
CA GLN A 4 -3.79 -21.57 0.43
C GLN A 4 -3.42 -20.09 0.35
N CYS A 5 -3.10 -19.45 1.48
CA CYS A 5 -2.77 -18.04 1.58
C CYS A 5 -1.73 -17.78 2.67
N GLY A 6 -1.05 -16.65 2.54
CA GLY A 6 -0.19 -16.07 3.56
C GLY A 6 -0.92 -15.14 4.53
N GLY A 7 -0.16 -14.61 5.47
CA GLY A 7 -0.60 -13.62 6.44
C GLY A 7 0.58 -13.12 7.27
N SER A 8 0.41 -12.00 7.97
CA SER A 8 1.43 -11.42 8.84
C SER A 8 0.95 -11.40 10.29
N ILE A 9 1.81 -11.81 11.21
CA ILE A 9 1.56 -11.70 12.66
C ILE A 9 1.65 -10.22 13.02
N VAL A 10 0.61 -9.65 13.61
CA VAL A 10 0.62 -8.24 14.06
C VAL A 10 0.63 -8.11 15.58
N ASP A 11 0.10 -9.11 16.30
CA ASP A 11 0.22 -9.25 17.75
C ASP A 11 0.14 -10.74 18.15
N GLU A 12 0.04 -11.03 19.46
CA GLU A 12 0.00 -12.40 19.98
C GLU A 12 -1.19 -13.23 19.55
N ARG A 13 -2.28 -12.63 19.08
CA ARG A 13 -3.52 -13.35 18.73
C ARG A 13 -4.10 -12.94 17.38
N THR A 14 -3.39 -12.11 16.62
CA THR A 14 -3.94 -11.49 15.42
C THR A 14 -3.01 -11.68 14.24
N ILE A 15 -3.58 -12.21 13.16
CA ILE A 15 -2.97 -12.26 11.84
C ILE A 15 -3.73 -11.31 10.94
N VAL A 16 -3.01 -10.49 10.16
CA VAL A 16 -3.59 -9.75 9.05
C VAL A 16 -3.35 -10.51 7.74
N THR A 17 -4.36 -10.57 6.88
CA THR A 17 -4.34 -11.28 5.59
C THR A 17 -5.30 -10.58 4.61
N ALA A 18 -5.38 -11.07 3.38
CA ALA A 18 -6.34 -10.60 2.39
C ALA A 18 -7.76 -11.11 2.71
N ALA A 19 -8.79 -10.31 2.40
CA ALA A 19 -10.17 -10.70 2.64
C ALA A 19 -10.61 -11.88 1.77
N HIS A 20 -10.13 -11.96 0.52
CA HIS A 20 -10.46 -13.07 -0.38
C HIS A 20 -9.90 -14.42 0.11
N CYS A 21 -8.89 -14.43 1.00
CA CYS A 21 -8.36 -15.65 1.60
C CYS A 21 -9.29 -16.28 2.65
N VAL A 22 -10.22 -15.49 3.21
CA VAL A 22 -11.12 -15.92 4.29
C VAL A 22 -12.59 -15.79 3.91
N THR A 23 -12.87 -15.56 2.63
CA THR A 23 -14.23 -15.40 2.09
C THR A 23 -14.44 -16.24 0.84
N ASN A 24 -15.70 -16.47 0.50
CA ASN A 24 -16.15 -17.01 -0.77
C ASN A 24 -17.42 -16.26 -1.22
N LEU A 25 -18.07 -16.72 -2.29
CA LEU A 25 -19.31 -16.12 -2.82
C LEU A 25 -20.45 -15.99 -1.77
N ASN A 26 -20.42 -16.83 -0.73
CA ASN A 26 -21.40 -16.84 0.35
C ASN A 26 -21.01 -15.96 1.56
N GLY A 27 -19.82 -15.35 1.57
CA GLY A 27 -19.31 -14.54 2.67
C GLY A 27 -18.09 -15.18 3.35
N ALA A 28 -17.88 -14.91 4.63
CA ALA A 28 -16.77 -15.50 5.38
C ALA A 28 -16.85 -17.03 5.41
N ILE A 29 -15.73 -17.70 5.16
CA ILE A 29 -15.65 -19.16 5.25
C ILE A 29 -15.74 -19.62 6.70
N SER A 30 -16.15 -20.87 6.92
CA SER A 30 -16.22 -21.41 8.29
C SER A 30 -14.83 -21.41 8.93
N ARG A 31 -14.69 -20.76 10.09
CA ARG A 31 -13.45 -20.71 10.88
C ARG A 31 -12.85 -22.09 11.20
N ARG A 32 -13.69 -23.14 11.25
CA ARG A 32 -13.25 -24.53 11.46
C ARG A 32 -12.47 -25.13 10.28
N LEU A 33 -12.55 -24.51 9.11
CA LEU A 33 -11.81 -24.92 7.91
C LEU A 33 -10.44 -24.24 7.79
N ILE A 34 -10.14 -23.29 8.69
CA ILE A 34 -8.90 -22.53 8.68
C ILE A 34 -8.04 -22.97 9.87
N SER A 35 -6.75 -23.18 9.62
CA SER A 35 -5.73 -23.25 10.65
C SER A 35 -4.59 -22.31 10.28
N VAL A 36 -4.13 -21.52 11.25
CA VAL A 36 -2.99 -20.63 11.09
C VAL A 36 -1.73 -21.37 11.52
N ARG A 37 -0.72 -21.39 10.67
CA ARG A 37 0.59 -21.99 10.97
C ARG A 37 1.67 -20.91 10.95
N VAL A 38 2.46 -20.83 12.02
CA VAL A 38 3.54 -19.84 12.16
C VAL A 38 4.88 -20.54 12.44
N GLY A 39 5.98 -19.84 12.18
CA GLY A 39 7.33 -20.40 12.35
C GLY A 39 7.72 -21.43 11.28
N HIS A 40 7.02 -21.51 10.16
CA HIS A 40 7.38 -22.42 9.06
C HIS A 40 8.26 -21.72 8.02
N THR A 41 9.41 -22.33 7.72
CA THR A 41 10.24 -22.01 6.55
C THR A 41 10.16 -23.09 5.47
N ASN A 42 9.60 -24.25 5.82
CA ASN A 42 9.25 -25.33 4.90
C ASN A 42 7.86 -25.89 5.27
N LEU A 43 6.98 -26.03 4.28
CA LEU A 43 5.59 -26.50 4.47
C LEU A 43 5.50 -27.97 4.91
N LYS A 44 6.55 -28.77 4.61
CA LYS A 44 6.62 -30.21 4.91
C LYS A 44 7.38 -30.54 6.19
N GLU A 45 8.09 -29.57 6.77
CA GLU A 45 8.90 -29.77 7.96
C GLU A 45 8.18 -29.24 9.20
N GLN A 46 8.38 -29.92 10.33
CA GLN A 46 7.93 -29.49 11.64
C GLN A 46 9.15 -29.34 12.55
N ASN A 47 9.37 -28.12 13.03
CA ASN A 47 10.52 -27.76 13.85
C ASN A 47 10.04 -27.31 15.24
N GLU A 48 10.96 -27.19 16.19
CA GLU A 48 10.65 -26.84 17.60
C GLU A 48 9.91 -25.49 17.77
N TYR A 49 10.05 -24.58 16.79
CA TYR A 49 9.43 -23.27 16.77
C TYR A 49 8.15 -23.19 15.92
N THR A 50 7.76 -24.27 15.25
CA THR A 50 6.52 -24.31 14.45
C THR A 50 5.30 -24.45 15.35
N GLN A 51 4.26 -23.65 15.08
CA GLN A 51 3.02 -23.65 15.87
C GLN A 51 1.81 -23.65 14.95
N ALA A 52 0.75 -24.34 15.37
CA ALA A 52 -0.54 -24.35 14.70
C ALA A 52 -1.62 -23.81 15.64
N HIS A 53 -2.45 -22.91 15.13
CA HIS A 53 -3.48 -22.21 15.88
C HIS A 53 -4.85 -22.36 15.22
N GLU A 54 -5.87 -22.55 16.03
CA GLU A 54 -7.27 -22.50 15.61
C GLU A 54 -7.78 -21.06 15.56
N VAL A 55 -8.80 -20.83 14.74
CA VAL A 55 -9.42 -19.52 14.54
C VAL A 55 -10.61 -19.32 15.50
N GLU A 56 -10.54 -18.24 16.26
CA GLU A 56 -11.63 -17.73 17.10
C GLU A 56 -12.65 -16.98 16.25
N SER A 57 -12.20 -15.99 15.48
CA SER A 57 -13.06 -15.17 14.62
C SER A 57 -12.34 -14.65 13.38
N LEU A 58 -13.13 -14.36 12.35
CA LEU A 58 -12.72 -13.73 11.10
C LEU A 58 -13.34 -12.35 11.02
N ILE A 59 -12.51 -11.33 10.90
CA ILE A 59 -12.92 -9.92 10.90
C ILE A 59 -12.60 -9.35 9.52
N VAL A 60 -13.57 -9.44 8.61
CA VAL A 60 -13.43 -8.94 7.24
C VAL A 60 -13.73 -7.45 7.22
N TYR A 61 -12.94 -6.66 6.49
CA TYR A 61 -13.23 -5.24 6.36
C TYR A 61 -14.61 -5.01 5.74
N PRO A 62 -15.49 -4.17 6.33
CA PRO A 62 -16.88 -4.02 5.86
C PRO A 62 -17.01 -3.52 4.42
N GLY A 63 -16.01 -2.79 3.91
CA GLY A 63 -15.98 -2.32 2.53
C GLY A 63 -15.54 -3.36 1.50
N PHE A 64 -15.20 -4.59 1.91
CA PHE A 64 -14.88 -5.67 0.98
C PHE A 64 -16.17 -6.25 0.37
N GLY A 65 -16.33 -6.11 -0.95
CA GLY A 65 -17.51 -6.57 -1.67
C GLY A 65 -17.30 -7.92 -2.34
N LYS A 66 -18.35 -8.74 -2.44
CA LYS A 66 -18.29 -10.10 -3.04
C LYS A 66 -17.79 -10.16 -4.49
N ASN A 67 -17.93 -9.07 -5.23
CA ASN A 67 -17.51 -8.94 -6.65
C ASN A 67 -16.44 -7.85 -6.82
N SER A 68 -15.80 -7.42 -5.74
CA SER A 68 -14.81 -6.37 -5.75
C SER A 68 -13.49 -6.90 -5.21
N ILE A 69 -12.40 -6.49 -5.84
CA ILE A 69 -11.05 -6.70 -5.31
C ILE A 69 -10.59 -5.49 -4.46
N ALA A 70 -11.45 -4.46 -4.32
CA ALA A 70 -11.22 -3.34 -3.43
C ALA A 70 -11.45 -3.70 -1.96
N ASN A 71 -10.66 -3.07 -1.09
CA ASN A 71 -10.67 -3.31 0.35
C ASN A 71 -10.39 -4.76 0.77
N ASP A 72 -9.47 -5.40 0.06
CA ASP A 72 -9.11 -6.80 0.24
C ASP A 72 -8.23 -7.03 1.48
N ILE A 73 -8.78 -6.80 2.67
CA ILE A 73 -8.10 -6.97 3.95
C ILE A 73 -9.03 -7.59 5.00
N ALA A 74 -8.47 -8.50 5.80
CA ALA A 74 -9.14 -9.13 6.93
C ALA A 74 -8.15 -9.40 8.07
N LEU A 75 -8.70 -9.55 9.27
CA LEU A 75 -7.98 -10.03 10.45
C LEU A 75 -8.50 -11.41 10.85
N ILE A 76 -7.59 -12.27 11.28
CA ILE A 76 -7.87 -13.56 11.89
C ILE A 76 -7.50 -13.47 13.36
N LYS A 77 -8.48 -13.65 14.25
CA LYS A 77 -8.26 -13.79 15.68
C LYS A 77 -8.08 -15.25 16.05
N LEU A 78 -7.03 -15.54 16.80
CA LEU A 78 -6.65 -16.89 17.21
C LEU A 78 -7.23 -17.23 18.59
N THR A 79 -7.64 -18.48 18.76
CA THR A 79 -8.20 -18.97 20.03
C THR A 79 -7.20 -18.86 21.19
N ASN A 80 -5.90 -19.05 20.91
CA ASN A 80 -4.81 -19.01 21.88
C ASN A 80 -3.71 -18.06 21.42
N SER A 81 -2.90 -17.57 22.36
CA SER A 81 -1.75 -16.72 22.06
C SER A 81 -0.63 -17.50 21.36
N ILE A 82 0.00 -16.87 20.37
CA ILE A 82 1.23 -17.31 19.73
C ILE A 82 2.38 -17.20 20.73
N ALA A 83 3.17 -18.26 20.88
CA ALA A 83 4.39 -18.22 21.68
C ALA A 83 5.49 -17.50 20.88
N MET A 84 5.78 -16.24 21.22
CA MET A 84 6.81 -15.45 20.55
C MET A 84 8.21 -16.01 20.84
N SER A 85 9.08 -15.95 19.83
CA SER A 85 10.46 -16.46 19.90
C SER A 85 11.35 -15.69 18.91
N ASN A 86 12.61 -16.12 18.73
CA ASN A 86 13.46 -15.57 17.67
C ASN A 86 13.01 -15.93 16.25
N TYR A 87 12.10 -16.92 16.11
CA TYR A 87 11.61 -17.42 14.83
C TYR A 87 10.14 -17.04 14.56
N VAL A 88 9.44 -16.52 15.57
CA VAL A 88 8.02 -16.17 15.50
C VAL A 88 7.83 -14.84 16.22
N GLN A 89 7.64 -13.77 15.46
CA GLN A 89 7.54 -12.40 15.97
C GLN A 89 6.51 -11.61 15.15
N PRO A 90 5.86 -10.59 15.75
CA PRO A 90 5.00 -9.68 15.02
C PRO A 90 5.82 -8.73 14.14
N VAL A 91 5.23 -8.32 13.03
CA VAL A 91 5.73 -7.21 12.19
C VAL A 91 5.19 -5.88 12.71
N CYS A 92 5.90 -4.78 12.49
CA CYS A 92 5.38 -3.46 12.79
C CYS A 92 4.29 -3.06 11.79
N LEU A 93 3.23 -2.39 12.27
CA LEU A 93 2.23 -1.77 11.40
C LEU A 93 2.75 -0.44 10.85
N TRP A 94 2.45 -0.14 9.58
CA TRP A 94 2.81 1.13 8.96
C TRP A 94 1.94 2.27 9.49
N THR A 95 2.39 2.98 10.53
CA THR A 95 1.68 4.15 11.09
C THR A 95 2.34 5.47 10.74
N MET A 96 3.32 5.44 9.84
CA MET A 96 3.97 6.64 9.29
C MET A 96 3.10 7.27 8.20
N ALA A 97 3.63 8.26 7.48
CA ALA A 97 3.02 8.90 6.32
C ALA A 97 2.23 7.91 5.42
N ASN A 98 0.95 8.21 5.20
CA ASN A 98 0.01 7.36 4.45
C ASN A 98 0.12 7.59 2.94
N GLU A 99 0.86 8.60 2.52
CA GLU A 99 1.04 9.02 1.14
C GLU A 99 1.91 8.01 0.40
N LEU A 100 1.31 7.30 -0.56
CA LEU A 100 2.02 6.33 -1.40
C LEU A 100 3.22 6.95 -2.12
N HIS A 101 3.12 8.22 -2.55
CA HIS A 101 4.19 8.90 -3.29
C HIS A 101 5.52 8.94 -2.52
N SER A 102 5.48 8.90 -1.17
CA SER A 102 6.68 8.94 -0.33
C SER A 102 7.52 7.66 -0.42
N ILE A 103 6.91 6.57 -0.89
CA ILE A 103 7.53 5.25 -1.00
C ILE A 103 7.58 4.71 -2.44
N VAL A 104 7.04 5.43 -3.43
CA VAL A 104 7.19 5.08 -4.85
C VAL A 104 8.68 5.03 -5.21
N GLY A 105 9.08 3.99 -5.94
CA GLY A 105 10.47 3.73 -6.31
C GLY A 105 11.31 3.05 -5.23
N GLN A 106 10.82 2.96 -3.99
CA GLN A 106 11.47 2.14 -2.96
C GLN A 106 11.24 0.64 -3.24
N ASN A 107 12.17 -0.18 -2.78
CA ASN A 107 12.04 -1.62 -2.85
C ASN A 107 11.49 -2.17 -1.54
N GLY A 108 10.42 -2.96 -1.62
CA GLY A 108 9.95 -3.79 -0.52
C GLY A 108 10.26 -5.26 -0.75
N THR A 109 10.15 -6.04 0.33
CA THR A 109 10.35 -7.49 0.31
C THR A 109 9.00 -8.18 0.42
N THR A 110 8.61 -8.93 -0.62
CA THR A 110 7.45 -9.82 -0.57
C THR A 110 7.93 -11.22 -0.22
N VAL A 111 7.19 -11.93 0.64
CA VAL A 111 7.58 -13.26 1.13
C VAL A 111 6.38 -14.22 1.02
N GLY A 112 6.62 -15.44 0.55
CA GLY A 112 5.56 -16.44 0.42
C GLY A 112 6.01 -17.81 -0.10
N PHE A 113 5.05 -18.72 -0.19
CA PHE A 113 5.20 -20.09 -0.69
C PHE A 113 4.50 -20.31 -2.04
N GLY A 114 4.10 -19.22 -2.72
CA GLY A 114 3.37 -19.27 -3.97
C GLY A 114 4.10 -20.03 -5.09
N LEU A 115 3.42 -20.13 -6.23
CA LEU A 115 3.95 -20.84 -7.39
C LEU A 115 5.27 -20.19 -7.87
N MET A 116 6.23 -21.05 -8.16
CA MET A 116 7.51 -20.69 -8.77
C MET A 116 7.36 -20.56 -10.30
N GLU A 117 8.45 -20.25 -11.00
CA GLU A 117 8.50 -20.10 -12.46
C GLU A 117 8.08 -21.35 -13.25
N ASN A 118 8.10 -22.52 -12.62
CA ASN A 118 7.66 -23.79 -13.18
C ASN A 118 6.21 -24.14 -12.81
N ASP A 119 5.45 -23.17 -12.28
CA ASP A 119 4.06 -23.30 -11.83
C ASP A 119 3.87 -24.37 -10.73
N VAL A 120 4.91 -24.65 -9.94
CA VAL A 120 4.89 -25.55 -8.77
C VAL A 120 4.94 -24.74 -7.48
N GLN A 121 4.07 -25.08 -6.52
CA GLN A 121 4.08 -24.47 -5.18
C GLN A 121 5.43 -24.72 -4.51
N SER A 122 6.02 -23.68 -3.94
CA SER A 122 7.28 -23.86 -3.24
C SER A 122 7.06 -24.51 -1.88
N ASP A 123 7.76 -25.61 -1.63
CA ASP A 123 7.81 -26.18 -0.28
C ASP A 123 8.55 -25.28 0.70
N ARG A 124 9.45 -24.41 0.20
CA ARG A 124 10.31 -23.53 1.01
C ARG A 124 9.91 -22.07 0.84
N LEU A 125 9.99 -21.33 1.93
CA LEU A 125 9.67 -19.91 1.95
C LEU A 125 10.64 -19.16 1.04
N LYS A 126 10.11 -18.34 0.14
CA LYS A 126 10.88 -17.50 -0.76
C LYS A 126 10.62 -16.04 -0.48
N GLN A 127 11.60 -15.21 -0.84
CA GLN A 127 11.48 -13.76 -0.78
C GLN A 127 11.85 -13.15 -2.14
N ALA A 128 11.19 -12.04 -2.44
CA ALA A 128 11.35 -11.27 -3.66
C ALA A 128 11.52 -9.78 -3.34
N LEU A 129 12.49 -9.14 -4.01
CA LEU A 129 12.61 -7.69 -3.98
C LEU A 129 11.70 -7.09 -5.05
N VAL A 130 10.74 -6.27 -4.63
CA VAL A 130 9.69 -5.70 -5.46
C VAL A 130 9.73 -4.18 -5.34
N GLY A 131 9.91 -3.49 -6.46
CA GLY A 131 9.88 -2.03 -6.50
C GLY A 131 8.45 -1.52 -6.50
N ILE A 132 8.15 -0.54 -5.64
CA ILE A 132 6.84 0.13 -5.59
C ILE A 132 6.69 1.02 -6.82
N VAL A 133 5.60 0.82 -7.55
CA VAL A 133 5.35 1.47 -8.84
C VAL A 133 4.34 2.61 -8.66
N ASP A 134 4.59 3.72 -9.36
CA ASP A 134 3.63 4.81 -9.45
C ASP A 134 2.27 4.32 -10.00
N PRO A 135 1.13 4.69 -9.39
CA PRO A 135 -0.18 4.22 -9.81
C PRO A 135 -0.50 4.48 -11.28
N LEU A 136 -0.10 5.63 -11.85
CA LEU A 136 -0.36 5.96 -13.25
C LEU A 136 0.49 5.10 -14.19
N VAL A 137 1.74 4.81 -13.81
CA VAL A 137 2.59 3.87 -14.53
C VAL A 137 1.95 2.47 -14.51
N CYS A 138 1.47 2.02 -13.36
CA CYS A 138 0.78 0.74 -13.25
C CYS A 138 -0.47 0.69 -14.13
N ILE A 139 -1.35 1.68 -14.04
CA ILE A 139 -2.56 1.77 -14.88
C ILE A 139 -2.18 1.75 -16.37
N SER A 140 -1.14 2.48 -16.75
CA SER A 140 -0.71 2.57 -18.15
C SER A 140 -0.17 1.24 -18.71
N SER A 141 0.40 0.37 -17.86
CA SER A 141 1.01 -0.88 -18.32
C SER A 141 -0.01 -1.92 -18.75
N TYR A 142 -1.21 -1.90 -18.15
CA TYR A 142 -2.31 -2.79 -18.55
C TYR A 142 -3.67 -2.17 -18.22
N ARG A 143 -4.09 -1.20 -19.04
CA ARG A 143 -5.28 -0.37 -18.79
C ARG A 143 -6.58 -1.16 -18.63
N GLN A 144 -6.72 -2.29 -19.33
CA GLN A 144 -7.94 -3.11 -19.28
C GLN A 144 -8.18 -3.72 -17.90
N VAL A 145 -7.11 -4.01 -17.14
CA VAL A 145 -7.19 -4.61 -15.81
C VAL A 145 -6.97 -3.56 -14.72
N TYR A 146 -5.87 -2.81 -14.78
CA TYR A 146 -5.56 -1.85 -13.73
C TYR A 146 -6.41 -0.59 -13.80
N GLY A 147 -6.80 -0.15 -15.01
CA GLY A 147 -7.66 1.04 -15.17
C GLY A 147 -9.10 0.82 -14.71
N THR A 148 -9.55 -0.44 -14.60
CA THR A 148 -10.90 -0.80 -14.16
C THR A 148 -10.96 -1.18 -12.68
N HIS A 149 -9.86 -1.69 -12.12
CA HIS A 149 -9.87 -2.26 -10.78
C HIS A 149 -9.00 -1.57 -9.73
N LEU A 150 -7.96 -0.82 -10.13
CA LEU A 150 -7.05 -0.19 -9.15
C LEU A 150 -7.76 0.96 -8.43
N THR A 151 -7.67 0.99 -7.09
CA THR A 151 -8.25 2.05 -6.25
C THR A 151 -7.17 2.77 -5.44
N THR A 152 -7.54 3.84 -4.72
CA THR A 152 -6.66 4.63 -3.85
C THR A 152 -6.15 3.87 -2.63
N GLU A 153 -6.75 2.73 -2.34
CA GLU A 153 -6.41 1.81 -1.25
C GLU A 153 -5.52 0.65 -1.72
N MET A 154 -5.01 0.76 -2.95
CA MET A 154 -4.11 -0.21 -3.56
C MET A 154 -2.85 0.47 -4.08
N PHE A 155 -1.81 -0.32 -4.23
CA PHE A 155 -0.63 0.07 -4.99
C PHE A 155 -0.05 -1.11 -5.76
N CYS A 156 0.79 -0.81 -6.74
CA CYS A 156 1.43 -1.84 -7.56
C CYS A 156 2.89 -2.03 -7.19
N GLY A 157 3.36 -3.26 -7.30
CA GLY A 157 4.76 -3.62 -7.21
C GLY A 157 5.23 -4.34 -8.47
N LYS A 158 6.49 -4.11 -8.85
CA LYS A 158 7.16 -4.82 -9.94
C LYS A 158 8.43 -5.46 -9.41
N GLY A 159 8.54 -6.79 -9.49
CA GLY A 159 9.80 -7.46 -9.21
C GLY A 159 10.78 -7.31 -10.39
N GLN A 160 12.06 -7.38 -10.06
CA GLN A 160 13.11 -7.40 -11.07
C GLN A 160 13.17 -8.78 -11.73
N HIS A 161 13.60 -8.84 -13.00
CA HIS A 161 13.86 -10.09 -13.72
C HIS A 161 12.66 -11.08 -13.79
N GLY A 162 11.43 -10.58 -13.84
CA GLY A 162 10.23 -11.42 -13.96
C GLY A 162 9.81 -12.10 -12.64
N VAL A 163 10.32 -11.62 -11.51
CA VAL A 163 9.85 -12.04 -10.18
C VAL A 163 8.53 -11.32 -9.89
N SER A 164 7.53 -12.05 -9.41
CA SER A 164 6.24 -11.51 -8.97
C SER A 164 5.68 -12.35 -7.84
N ALA A 165 4.64 -11.85 -7.17
CA ALA A 165 3.76 -12.75 -6.42
C ALA A 165 2.97 -13.62 -7.39
N CYS A 166 2.59 -14.82 -6.96
CA CYS A 166 1.77 -15.74 -7.73
C CYS A 166 0.70 -16.42 -6.85
N ASN A 167 -0.06 -17.35 -7.42
CA ASN A 167 -1.04 -18.15 -6.68
C ASN A 167 -0.39 -18.76 -5.43
N GLY A 168 -1.03 -18.56 -4.26
CA GLY A 168 -0.52 -18.97 -2.94
C GLY A 168 0.22 -17.86 -2.18
N ASP A 169 0.62 -16.76 -2.81
CA ASP A 169 1.20 -15.61 -2.10
C ASP A 169 0.13 -14.64 -1.58
N SER A 170 -1.13 -14.80 -2.01
CA SER A 170 -2.29 -14.04 -1.56
C SER A 170 -2.33 -13.86 -0.04
N GLY A 171 -2.57 -12.62 0.42
CA GLY A 171 -2.57 -12.25 1.83
C GLY A 171 -1.18 -12.20 2.48
N GLY A 172 -0.12 -12.62 1.78
CA GLY A 172 1.26 -12.44 2.18
C GLY A 172 1.66 -10.97 2.22
N GLY A 173 2.60 -10.63 3.11
CA GLY A 173 3.02 -9.25 3.33
C GLY A 173 4.09 -8.76 2.34
N MET A 174 4.01 -7.48 1.99
CA MET A 174 5.12 -6.69 1.47
C MET A 174 5.66 -5.80 2.58
N PHE A 175 6.95 -5.98 2.87
CA PHE A 175 7.61 -5.34 4.01
C PHE A 175 8.63 -4.30 3.55
N LEU A 176 8.70 -3.19 4.28
CA LEU A 176 9.71 -2.15 4.10
C LEU A 176 10.59 -2.07 5.35
N ASN A 177 11.90 -1.99 5.16
CA ASN A 177 12.85 -1.80 6.25
C ASN A 177 13.12 -0.31 6.44
N VAL A 178 12.68 0.23 7.58
CA VAL A 178 12.87 1.64 7.96
C VAL A 178 13.62 1.68 9.28
N GLY A 179 14.84 2.22 9.27
CA GLY A 179 15.66 2.36 10.47
C GLY A 179 16.00 1.03 11.16
N GLY A 180 16.11 -0.07 10.39
CA GLY A 180 16.41 -1.40 10.94
C GLY A 180 15.18 -2.16 11.45
N ARG A 181 13.97 -1.61 11.30
CA ARG A 181 12.70 -2.27 11.64
C ARG A 181 11.88 -2.54 10.40
N TRP A 182 11.18 -3.67 10.39
CA TRP A 182 10.35 -4.09 9.27
C TRP A 182 8.90 -3.72 9.50
N PHE A 183 8.32 -3.00 8.54
CA PHE A 183 6.94 -2.55 8.56
C PHE A 183 6.14 -3.20 7.45
N LEU A 184 4.93 -3.67 7.77
CA LEU A 184 3.98 -4.18 6.80
C LEU A 184 3.34 -3.01 6.04
N ARG A 185 3.62 -2.90 4.74
CA ARG A 185 3.04 -1.87 3.88
C ARG A 185 1.94 -2.40 2.97
N GLY A 186 2.12 -3.61 2.42
CA GLY A 186 1.18 -4.19 1.45
C GLY A 186 0.75 -5.59 1.83
N LEU A 187 -0.44 -5.98 1.39
CA LEU A 187 -0.87 -7.39 1.33
C LEU A 187 -1.03 -7.78 -0.12
N VAL A 188 -0.47 -8.91 -0.54
CA VAL A 188 -0.68 -9.43 -1.90
C VAL A 188 -2.18 -9.65 -2.10
N SER A 189 -2.78 -8.91 -3.05
CA SER A 189 -4.21 -9.00 -3.35
C SER A 189 -4.43 -9.80 -4.63
N PHE A 190 -3.94 -9.28 -5.77
CA PHE A 190 -4.06 -10.00 -7.04
C PHE A 190 -2.92 -9.65 -8.00
N ILE A 191 -2.82 -10.45 -9.05
CA ILE A 191 -1.98 -10.24 -10.22
C ILE A 191 -2.80 -10.70 -11.43
N PRO A 192 -2.70 -10.05 -12.61
CA PRO A 192 -3.39 -10.55 -13.79
C PRO A 192 -2.97 -11.98 -14.11
N GLU A 193 -3.91 -12.76 -14.62
CA GLU A 193 -3.71 -14.14 -15.02
C GLU A 193 -3.23 -14.22 -16.48
N ARG A 194 -2.52 -15.30 -16.83
CA ARG A 194 -2.17 -15.57 -18.24
C ARG A 194 -3.44 -15.97 -18.99
N ASP A 195 -3.56 -15.52 -20.24
CA ASP A 195 -4.73 -15.77 -21.09
C ASP A 195 -5.18 -17.25 -21.07
N LYS A 196 -6.44 -17.46 -20.68
CA LYS A 196 -7.12 -18.78 -20.65
C LYS A 196 -6.49 -19.77 -19.66
N THR A 197 -5.80 -19.28 -18.64
CA THR A 197 -5.30 -20.08 -17.51
C THR A 197 -5.76 -19.45 -16.20
N ASN A 198 -5.68 -20.20 -15.10
CA ASN A 198 -5.87 -19.67 -13.74
C ASN A 198 -4.51 -19.42 -13.06
N LEU A 199 -3.47 -19.16 -13.85
CA LEU A 199 -2.09 -18.99 -13.39
C LEU A 199 -1.69 -17.52 -13.51
N CYS A 200 -0.96 -17.02 -12.52
CA CYS A 200 -0.43 -15.67 -12.55
C CYS A 200 0.44 -15.39 -13.79
N ASP A 201 0.35 -14.18 -14.33
CA ASP A 201 1.32 -13.67 -15.31
C ASP A 201 2.42 -12.88 -14.59
N SER A 202 3.58 -13.50 -14.40
CA SER A 202 4.71 -12.90 -13.69
C SER A 202 5.37 -11.73 -14.41
N THR A 203 4.98 -11.45 -15.65
CA THR A 203 5.41 -10.25 -16.37
C THR A 203 4.65 -8.99 -15.95
N GLN A 204 3.55 -9.17 -15.23
CA GLN A 204 2.64 -8.11 -14.80
C GLN A 204 3.02 -7.55 -13.43
N HIS A 205 2.41 -6.42 -13.07
CA HIS A 205 2.54 -5.86 -11.75
C HIS A 205 1.66 -6.62 -10.74
N THR A 206 2.23 -6.94 -9.59
CA THR A 206 1.44 -7.42 -8.45
C THR A 206 0.72 -6.24 -7.82
N VAL A 207 -0.57 -6.38 -7.55
CA VAL A 207 -1.36 -5.38 -6.82
C VAL A 207 -1.45 -5.77 -5.36
N TYR A 208 -1.17 -4.79 -4.51
CA TYR A 208 -1.20 -4.91 -3.06
C TYR A 208 -2.30 -4.04 -2.47
N THR A 209 -2.96 -4.53 -1.44
CA THR A 209 -3.78 -3.70 -0.55
C THR A 209 -2.87 -2.83 0.31
N ASP A 210 -3.08 -1.52 0.32
CA ASP A 210 -2.27 -0.56 1.06
C ASP A 210 -2.64 -0.55 2.55
N VAL A 211 -1.91 -1.30 3.37
CA VAL A 211 -2.18 -1.49 4.80
C VAL A 211 -2.21 -0.17 5.55
N ALA A 212 -1.43 0.83 5.12
CA ALA A 212 -1.41 2.16 5.73
C ALA A 212 -2.81 2.82 5.74
N LYS A 213 -3.65 2.51 4.74
CA LYS A 213 -5.03 3.03 4.64
C LYS A 213 -6.01 2.37 5.62
N TYR A 214 -5.63 1.22 6.20
CA TYR A 214 -6.51 0.42 7.06
C TYR A 214 -6.08 0.38 8.52
N VAL A 215 -4.95 0.98 8.89
CA VAL A 215 -4.47 1.00 10.29
C VAL A 215 -5.55 1.51 11.24
N GLY A 216 -6.25 2.60 10.90
CA GLY A 216 -7.33 3.14 11.74
C GLY A 216 -8.46 2.14 12.03
N TRP A 217 -8.79 1.28 11.08
CA TRP A 217 -9.74 0.17 11.28
C TRP A 217 -9.10 -0.97 12.09
N MET A 218 -7.86 -1.34 11.79
CA MET A 218 -7.14 -2.41 12.49
C MET A 218 -6.96 -2.11 13.99
N ARG A 219 -6.76 -0.85 14.37
CA ARG A 219 -6.61 -0.39 15.76
C ARG A 219 -7.71 -0.88 16.70
N GLN A 220 -8.93 -1.08 16.19
CA GLN A 220 -10.08 -1.56 16.98
C GLN A 220 -9.93 -3.04 17.40
N TYR A 221 -9.02 -3.75 16.77
CA TYR A 221 -8.88 -5.20 16.88
C TYR A 221 -7.47 -5.65 17.22
N VAL A 222 -6.45 -4.79 17.20
CA VAL A 222 -5.07 -5.18 17.56
C VAL A 222 -4.70 -4.67 18.94
N ASP A 223 -3.70 -5.29 19.57
CA ASP A 223 -3.14 -4.80 20.83
C ASP A 223 -2.55 -3.38 20.66
N GLU A 224 -2.96 -2.41 21.48
CA GLU A 224 -2.47 -1.03 21.37
C GLU A 224 -0.94 -0.93 21.47
N ARG A 225 -0.28 -1.87 22.17
CA ARG A 225 1.18 -1.89 22.35
C ARG A 225 1.94 -2.16 21.05
N VAL A 226 1.28 -2.68 20.01
CA VAL A 226 1.92 -2.93 18.70
C VAL A 226 1.83 -1.73 17.76
N LEU A 227 1.15 -0.66 18.18
CA LEU A 227 1.11 0.61 17.47
C LEU A 227 2.35 1.43 17.86
N PRO A 228 3.12 1.98 16.90
CA PRO A 228 4.17 2.95 17.19
C PRO A 228 3.60 4.15 17.94
N ASP A 229 4.33 4.61 18.95
CA ASP A 229 4.05 5.85 19.66
C ASP A 229 4.14 7.00 18.64
N GLU A 230 3.01 7.67 18.36
CA GLU A 230 2.93 8.77 17.40
C GLU A 230 3.87 9.93 17.78
N SER A 231 4.33 9.99 19.04
CA SER A 231 5.33 10.97 19.49
C SER A 231 6.76 10.72 18.98
N ALA A 232 7.05 9.54 18.43
CA ALA A 232 8.42 9.15 18.04
C ALA A 232 8.73 9.32 16.54
N ILE A 233 7.75 9.69 15.72
CA ILE A 233 7.93 9.89 14.27
C ILE A 233 7.29 11.21 13.85
N GLU A 234 7.81 12.33 14.35
CA GLU A 234 7.66 13.61 13.66
C GLU A 234 8.49 13.54 12.38
N VAL A 235 7.83 13.25 11.25
CA VAL A 235 8.37 13.65 9.96
C VAL A 235 8.36 15.17 9.95
N ASP A 236 9.54 15.79 9.87
CA ASP A 236 9.73 17.24 9.85
C ASP A 236 9.09 17.85 8.57
N TYR A 237 7.79 18.11 8.64
CA TYR A 237 7.07 18.97 7.70
C TYR A 237 7.31 20.46 8.01
N GLU A 238 7.88 20.79 9.18
CA GLU A 238 8.14 22.15 9.66
C GLU A 238 9.13 22.89 8.76
N GLU A 239 10.15 22.22 8.23
CA GLU A 239 11.15 22.88 7.37
C GLU A 239 10.53 23.48 6.09
N LYS A 240 9.52 22.82 5.50
CA LYS A 240 8.80 23.33 4.32
C LYS A 240 7.62 24.23 4.66
N MET A 241 6.99 24.06 5.82
CA MET A 241 5.89 24.95 6.25
C MET A 241 6.36 26.38 6.56
N ARG A 242 7.62 26.56 6.96
CA ARG A 242 8.24 27.91 7.12
C ARG A 242 8.28 28.74 5.84
N LEU A 243 8.08 28.13 4.66
CA LEU A 243 7.99 28.84 3.38
C LEU A 243 6.65 29.55 3.17
N PHE A 244 5.66 29.27 4.02
CA PHE A 244 4.31 29.83 3.93
C PHE A 244 4.05 30.76 5.12
N ASP A 245 3.77 32.03 4.83
CA ASP A 245 3.34 32.99 5.85
C ASP A 245 1.83 32.85 6.07
N PHE A 246 1.46 31.98 7.01
CA PHE A 246 0.07 31.73 7.37
C PHE A 246 -0.56 32.88 8.18
N ALA A 247 0.23 33.83 8.69
CA ALA A 247 -0.30 34.94 9.48
C ALA A 247 -1.02 35.96 8.59
N THR A 248 -0.67 36.06 7.31
CA THR A 248 -1.25 37.03 6.36
C THR A 248 -1.95 36.38 5.16
N CYS A 249 -1.97 35.04 5.07
CA CYS A 249 -2.57 34.35 3.93
C CYS A 249 -4.10 34.52 3.90
N GLY A 250 -4.67 34.77 2.72
CA GLY A 250 -6.12 34.90 2.55
C GLY A 250 -6.73 36.22 3.04
N GLU A 251 -5.91 37.18 3.50
CA GLU A 251 -6.40 38.49 3.92
C GLU A 251 -6.69 39.41 2.71
N LEU A 252 -7.92 39.89 2.61
CA LEU A 252 -8.29 40.97 1.70
C LEU A 252 -8.00 42.30 2.40
N GLN A 253 -6.80 42.85 2.21
CA GLN A 253 -6.55 44.22 2.67
C GLN A 253 -7.45 45.17 1.87
N ALA A 254 -8.43 45.75 2.55
CA ALA A 254 -9.38 46.70 1.99
C ALA A 254 -8.64 47.96 1.53
N THR A 255 -8.20 47.99 0.29
CA THR A 255 -7.74 49.22 -0.34
C THR A 255 -8.94 49.92 -0.96
N ASN A 256 -9.06 51.22 -0.73
CA ASN A 256 -10.17 52.08 -1.16
C ASN A 256 -10.17 52.32 -2.69
N ALA A 257 -10.08 51.27 -3.48
CA ALA A 257 -9.98 51.33 -4.94
C ALA A 257 -11.15 50.57 -5.59
N ARG A 258 -11.87 51.25 -6.49
CA ARG A 258 -12.98 50.70 -7.30
C ARG A 258 -12.57 49.60 -8.31
N TYR A 259 -11.44 48.93 -8.10
CA TYR A 259 -10.84 47.98 -9.04
C TYR A 259 -10.62 46.55 -8.48
N ASP A 260 -11.10 46.24 -7.26
CA ASP A 260 -11.01 44.89 -6.68
C ASP A 260 -12.07 43.94 -7.27
N ARG A 261 -11.83 43.42 -8.48
CA ARG A 261 -12.64 42.31 -9.03
C ARG A 261 -12.03 40.93 -8.81
N PHE A 262 -10.78 40.84 -8.37
CA PHE A 262 -10.07 39.56 -8.24
C PHE A 262 -9.32 39.48 -6.90
N PRO A 263 -9.32 38.31 -6.25
CA PRO A 263 -8.56 38.13 -5.01
C PRO A 263 -7.06 38.42 -5.21
N PRO A 264 -6.37 39.06 -4.25
CA PRO A 264 -5.00 39.53 -4.40
C PRO A 264 -3.96 38.41 -4.56
N TRP A 265 -4.33 37.18 -4.21
CA TRP A 265 -3.54 35.97 -4.46
C TRP A 265 -3.71 35.42 -5.89
N THR A 266 -4.39 36.14 -6.79
CA THR A 266 -4.59 35.71 -8.18
C THR A 266 -3.53 36.36 -9.07
N GLY A 267 -2.77 35.55 -9.80
CA GLY A 267 -1.76 35.99 -10.75
C GLY A 267 -1.91 35.33 -12.12
N LEU A 268 -1.08 35.78 -13.06
CA LEU A 268 -0.93 35.18 -14.38
C LEU A 268 0.54 34.82 -14.60
N VAL A 269 0.78 33.61 -15.08
CA VAL A 269 2.09 33.20 -15.59
C VAL A 269 2.00 33.07 -17.10
N HIS A 270 2.97 33.68 -17.79
CA HIS A 270 3.16 33.55 -19.23
C HIS A 270 4.28 32.55 -19.47
N ALA A 271 3.96 31.48 -20.19
CA ALA A 271 4.94 30.47 -20.60
C ALA A 271 5.13 30.54 -22.11
N SER A 272 6.33 30.93 -22.51
CA SER A 272 6.80 30.86 -23.89
C SER A 272 7.44 29.49 -24.13
N SER A 273 6.89 28.71 -25.07
CA SER A 273 7.50 27.46 -25.51
C SER A 273 8.16 27.66 -26.87
N ASN A 274 9.49 27.50 -26.92
CA ASN A 274 10.28 27.56 -28.15
C ASN A 274 9.91 26.48 -29.19
N LEU A 275 9.13 25.45 -28.80
CA LEU A 275 8.81 24.30 -29.65
C LEU A 275 7.51 24.46 -30.44
N LEU A 276 6.60 25.36 -30.03
CA LEU A 276 5.24 25.44 -30.58
C LEU A 276 4.77 26.87 -30.91
N ASP A 277 5.60 27.89 -30.73
CA ASP A 277 5.28 29.31 -30.99
C ASP A 277 3.88 29.71 -30.50
N THR A 278 3.51 29.21 -29.32
CA THR A 278 2.23 29.49 -28.67
C THR A 278 2.52 30.10 -27.31
N ASP A 279 2.24 31.41 -27.19
CA ASP A 279 2.23 32.11 -25.91
C ASP A 279 1.01 31.62 -25.12
N ARG A 280 1.25 31.04 -23.93
CA ARG A 280 0.19 30.55 -23.05
C ARG A 280 0.18 31.38 -21.79
N SER A 281 -0.95 32.02 -21.54
CA SER A 281 -1.25 32.71 -20.28
C SER A 281 -2.09 31.81 -19.41
N CYS A 282 -1.61 31.54 -18.19
CA CYS A 282 -2.32 30.71 -17.24
C CYS A 282 -2.55 31.42 -15.92
N LEU A 283 -3.73 31.19 -15.36
CA LEU A 283 -4.06 31.63 -14.02
C LEU A 283 -3.23 30.83 -13.00
N VAL A 284 -2.67 31.55 -12.04
CA VAL A 284 -1.95 30.96 -10.91
C VAL A 284 -2.45 31.57 -9.61
N THR A 285 -2.30 30.82 -8.52
CA THR A 285 -2.60 31.25 -7.16
C THR A 285 -1.27 31.44 -6.41
N LEU A 286 -1.00 32.65 -5.94
CA LEU A 286 0.13 32.94 -5.08
C LEU A 286 -0.12 32.31 -3.70
N VAL A 287 0.79 31.45 -3.25
CA VAL A 287 0.68 30.75 -1.96
C VAL A 287 1.72 31.21 -0.93
N SER A 288 2.80 31.84 -1.40
CA SER A 288 3.72 32.60 -0.55
C SER A 288 4.49 33.63 -1.37
N GLN A 289 5.39 34.40 -0.76
CA GLN A 289 6.19 35.42 -1.45
C GLN A 289 7.02 34.87 -2.62
N SER A 290 7.36 33.58 -2.62
CA SER A 290 8.23 32.96 -3.63
C SER A 290 7.58 31.84 -4.43
N TYR A 291 6.33 31.46 -4.11
CA TYR A 291 5.68 30.31 -4.72
C TYR A 291 4.28 30.64 -5.21
N ALA A 292 3.98 30.21 -6.44
CA ALA A 292 2.65 30.22 -7.02
C ALA A 292 2.30 28.83 -7.56
N ILE A 293 1.04 28.45 -7.43
CA ILE A 293 0.51 27.15 -7.88
C ILE A 293 -0.41 27.41 -9.07
N GLY A 294 -0.28 26.61 -10.12
CA GLY A 294 -1.16 26.66 -11.27
C GLY A 294 -1.29 25.32 -11.97
N PRO A 295 -2.05 25.26 -13.08
CA PRO A 295 -2.19 24.04 -13.87
C PRO A 295 -0.84 23.57 -14.42
N ALA A 296 -0.48 22.30 -14.22
CA ALA A 296 0.81 21.75 -14.61
C ALA A 296 1.15 21.93 -16.10
N HIS A 297 0.14 21.91 -16.98
CA HIS A 297 0.31 22.10 -18.43
C HIS A 297 0.79 23.51 -18.85
N CYS A 298 0.83 24.45 -17.91
CA CYS A 298 1.30 25.82 -18.11
C CYS A 298 2.77 25.99 -17.79
N PHE A 299 3.38 25.04 -17.09
CA PHE A 299 4.79 25.10 -16.72
C PHE A 299 5.54 24.10 -17.60
N PRO A 300 6.47 24.56 -18.45
CA PRO A 300 7.35 23.63 -19.16
C PRO A 300 8.12 22.83 -18.11
N ASN A 301 8.12 21.49 -18.23
CA ASN A 301 8.98 20.63 -17.41
C ASN A 301 10.43 21.03 -17.68
N ASP A 302 11.04 21.79 -16.77
CA ASP A 302 12.44 22.22 -16.85
C ASP A 302 13.42 21.10 -16.44
N GLY A 303 12.90 19.92 -16.11
CA GLY A 303 13.69 18.71 -15.94
C GLY A 303 14.58 18.72 -14.70
N VAL A 304 14.32 19.59 -13.72
CA VAL A 304 15.00 19.51 -12.43
C VAL A 304 14.42 18.32 -11.66
N ARG A 305 15.20 17.23 -11.63
CA ARG A 305 15.02 16.09 -10.73
C ARG A 305 15.51 16.43 -9.33
#